data_AF-A0A445D1D5-F1
#
_entry.id   AF-A0A445D1D5-F1
#
_cell.length_a   1.000
_cell.length_b   1.000
_cell.length_c   1.000
_cell.angle_alpha   90.00
_cell.angle_beta   90.00
_cell.angle_gamma   90.00
#
_symmetry.space_group_name_H-M   'P 1'
#
loop_
_entity.id
_entity.type
_entity.pdbx_description
1 polymer ?
#
loop_
_entity_poly.entity_id
_entity_poly.type
_entity_poly.pdbx_seq_one_letter_code
_entity_poly.pdbx_strand_id
1 'polypeptide(L)' 'MTVHFTWFHERFSVLPPDANEETVRIYARAYIMMLLSTQLFGDKSANWIHIRWLPFVANLDEMGRYSWGSAALA' A
#
# COMPACT_ATOMS: atom_id res chain seq x y z
N MET A 1 14.09 1.36 1.53
CA MET A 1 13.63 1.26 2.92
C MET A 1 12.37 0.42 2.97
N THR A 2 12.32 -0.58 3.85
CA THR A 2 11.20 -1.52 4.02
C THR A 2 10.72 -1.50 5.47
N VAL A 3 9.46 -1.84 5.71
CA VAL A 3 8.90 -2.08 7.05
C VAL A 3 8.30 -3.48 7.09
N HIS A 4 8.28 -4.10 8.27
CA HIS A 4 7.74 -5.45 8.40
C HIS A 4 6.23 -5.46 8.16
N PHE A 5 5.75 -6.45 7.41
CA PHE A 5 4.34 -6.60 7.06
C PHE A 5 3.46 -6.66 8.31
N THR A 6 3.83 -7.46 9.31
CA THR A 6 2.99 -7.63 10.50
C THR A 6 2.79 -6.33 11.25
N TRP A 7 3.86 -5.55 11.46
CA TRP A 7 3.79 -4.24 12.10
C TRP A 7 2.88 -3.28 11.32
N PHE A 8 3.04 -3.25 10.00
CA PHE A 8 2.25 -2.37 9.14
C PHE A 8 0.77 -2.78 9.12
N HIS A 9 0.50 -4.08 9.00
CA HIS A 9 -0.84 -4.64 9.03
C HIS A 9 -1.51 -4.39 10.39
N GLU A 10 -0.85 -4.67 11.51
CA GLU A 10 -1.39 -4.37 12.85
C GLU A 10 -1.77 -2.89 12.98
N ARG A 11 -0.96 -1.99 12.42
CA ARG A 11 -1.21 -0.54 12.50
C ARG A 11 -2.41 -0.06 11.68
N PHE A 12 -2.68 -0.68 10.54
CA PHE A 12 -3.66 -0.22 9.54
C PHE A 12 -4.77 -1.24 9.23
N SER A 13 -4.85 -2.37 9.94
CA SER A 13 -5.83 -3.44 9.70
C SER A 13 -7.26 -3.06 10.09
N VAL A 14 -7.43 -2.17 11.07
CA VAL A 14 -8.73 -1.76 11.58
C VAL A 14 -8.90 -0.26 11.42
N LEU A 15 -9.83 0.13 10.54
CA LEU A 15 -10.29 1.50 10.39
C LEU A 15 -11.18 1.86 11.60
N PRO A 16 -10.95 3.00 12.27
CA PRO A 16 -11.84 3.47 13.33
C PRO A 16 -13.28 3.67 12.82
N PRO A 17 -14.32 3.35 13.60
CA PRO A 17 -15.71 3.47 13.17
C PRO A 17 -16.12 4.91 12.85
N ASP A 18 -15.53 5.89 13.54
CA ASP A 18 -15.80 7.33 13.35
C ASP A 18 -14.71 8.03 12.52
N ALA A 19 -14.05 7.29 11.63
CA ALA A 19 -12.99 7.82 10.80
C ALA A 19 -13.51 8.90 9.83
N ASN A 20 -12.86 10.06 9.85
CA ASN A 20 -13.10 11.10 8.85
C ASN A 20 -12.53 10.69 7.48
N GLU A 21 -12.92 11.40 6.42
CA GLU A 21 -12.52 11.09 5.05
C GLU A 21 -11.00 11.10 4.83
N GLU A 22 -10.26 11.93 5.59
CA GLU A 22 -8.80 11.95 5.56
C GLU A 22 -8.21 10.65 6.12
N THR A 23 -8.71 10.20 7.26
CA THR A 23 -8.32 8.92 7.88
C THR A 23 -8.64 7.76 6.95
N VAL A 24 -9.83 7.74 6.35
CA VAL A 24 -10.22 6.71 5.36
C VAL A 24 -9.24 6.68 4.20
N ARG A 25 -8.85 7.85 3.66
CA ARG A 25 -7.86 7.94 2.58
C ARG A 25 -6.49 7.41 3.00
N ILE A 26 -6.03 7.69 4.22
CA ILE A 26 -4.76 7.14 4.74
C ILE A 26 -4.82 5.60 4.79
N TYR A 27 -5.90 5.03 5.30
CA TYR A 27 -6.08 3.58 5.39
C TYR A 27 -6.20 2.93 4.01
N ALA A 28 -6.91 3.55 3.07
CA ALA A 28 -6.99 3.08 1.69
C ALA A 28 -5.60 3.05 1.04
N ARG A 29 -4.79 4.11 1.21
CA ARG A 29 -3.41 4.17 0.73
C ARG A 29 -2.55 3.07 1.35
N ALA A 30 -2.65 2.86 2.66
CA ALA A 30 -1.92 1.81 3.37
C ALA A 30 -2.29 0.42 2.84
N TYR A 31 -3.58 0.16 2.65
CA TYR A 31 -4.06 -1.11 2.09
C TYR A 31 -3.54 -1.36 0.68
N ILE A 32 -3.54 -0.33 -0.18
CA ILE A 32 -2.97 -0.42 -1.53
C ILE A 32 -1.47 -0.70 -1.49
N MET A 33 -0.71 -0.02 -0.62
CA MET A 33 0.73 -0.31 -0.45
C MET A 33 0.98 -1.75 0.00
N MET A 34 0.09 -2.29 0.83
CA MET A 34 0.13 -3.68 1.26
C MET A 34 -0.06 -4.63 0.08
N LEU A 35 -1.10 -4.44 -0.73
CA LEU A 35 -1.35 -5.23 -1.94
C LEU A 35 -0.17 -5.18 -2.93
N LEU A 36 0.37 -3.98 -3.17
CA LEU A 36 1.52 -3.81 -4.04
C LEU A 36 2.73 -4.60 -3.53
N SER A 37 2.98 -4.55 -2.23
CA SER A 37 4.18 -5.16 -1.65
C SER A 37 4.07 -6.66 -1.38
N THR A 38 2.87 -7.23 -1.29
CA THR A 38 2.70 -8.66 -0.97
C THR A 38 2.10 -9.48 -2.10
N GLN A 39 1.22 -8.90 -2.92
CA GLN A 39 0.53 -9.64 -3.98
C GLN A 39 1.12 -9.39 -5.36
N LEU A 40 1.43 -8.13 -5.69
CA LEU A 40 1.89 -7.76 -7.03
C LEU A 40 3.41 -7.83 -7.18
N PHE A 41 4.13 -7.32 -6.18
CA PHE A 41 5.60 -7.25 -6.16
C PHE A 41 6.19 -7.97 -4.95
N GLY A 42 5.40 -8.84 -4.33
CA GLY A 42 5.82 -9.61 -3.16
C GLY A 42 6.93 -10.58 -3.50
N ASP A 43 7.96 -10.60 -2.65
CA ASP A 43 8.89 -11.71 -2.62
C ASP A 43 8.19 -12.98 -2.08
N LYS A 44 8.87 -14.13 -2.17
CA LYS A 44 8.36 -15.43 -1.69
C LYS A 44 7.88 -15.43 -0.23
N SER A 45 8.34 -14.47 0.58
CA SER A 45 8.03 -14.37 2.00
C SER A 45 6.89 -13.40 2.31
N ALA A 46 6.60 -12.44 1.41
CA ALA A 46 5.62 -11.37 1.60
C ALA A 46 5.74 -10.62 2.95
N ASN A 47 6.92 -10.67 3.58
CA ASN A 47 7.12 -10.19 4.95
C ASN A 47 7.43 -8.69 5.03
N TRP A 48 7.55 -8.01 3.89
CA TRP A 48 8.03 -6.63 3.84
C TRP A 48 7.13 -5.73 3.00
N ILE A 49 6.86 -4.53 3.52
CA ILE A 49 6.22 -3.45 2.79
C ILE A 49 7.30 -2.48 2.33
N HIS A 50 7.32 -2.17 1.03
CA HIS A 50 8.31 -1.25 0.48
C HIS A 50 7.79 0.19 0.55
N ILE A 51 8.52 1.07 1.25
CA ILE A 51 8.15 2.49 1.40
C ILE A 51 8.23 3.23 0.05
N ARG A 52 8.90 2.67 -0.96
CA ARG A 52 8.94 3.22 -2.32
C ARG A 52 7.56 3.47 -2.92
N TRP A 53 6.51 2.78 -2.45
CA TRP A 53 5.14 2.95 -2.93
C TRP A 53 4.45 4.21 -2.40
N LEU A 54 4.95 4.79 -1.30
CA LEU A 54 4.37 5.98 -0.65
C LEU A 54 4.10 7.15 -1.63
N PRO A 55 5.05 7.61 -2.47
CA PRO A 55 4.79 8.68 -3.43
C PRO A 55 3.73 8.31 -4.48
N PHE A 56 3.61 7.04 -4.85
CA PHE A 56 2.63 6.59 -5.84
C PHE A 56 1.21 6.54 -5.28
N VAL A 57 1.06 6.16 -3.99
CA VAL A 57 -0.26 6.15 -3.33
C VAL A 57 -0.64 7.51 -2.75
N ALA A 58 0.29 8.46 -2.64
CA ALA A 58 -0.01 9.81 -2.18
C ALA A 58 -1.05 10.49 -3.07
N ASN A 59 -1.00 10.26 -4.39
CA ASN A 59 -1.98 10.76 -5.34
C ASN A 59 -2.70 9.60 -6.06
N LEU A 60 -3.85 9.18 -5.52
CA LEU A 60 -4.62 8.07 -6.07
C LEU A 60 -5.19 8.36 -7.47
N ASP A 61 -5.49 9.62 -7.79
CA ASP A 61 -5.97 10.03 -9.12
C ASP A 61 -4.90 9.82 -10.21
N GLU A 62 -3.64 10.11 -9.88
CA GLU A 62 -2.50 9.83 -10.76
C GLU A 62 -2.13 8.35 -10.76
N MET A 63 -2.29 7.68 -9.61
CA MET A 63 -2.01 6.26 -9.46
C MET A 63 -2.78 5.41 -10.49
N GLY A 64 -4.05 5.73 -10.74
CA GLY A 64 -4.87 5.05 -11.75
C GLY A 64 -4.39 5.21 -13.20
N ARG A 65 -3.54 6.21 -13.47
CA ARG A 65 -3.00 6.50 -14.81
C ARG A 65 -1.67 5.80 -15.08
N TYR A 66 -1.03 5.21 -14.07
CA TYR A 66 0.23 4.50 -14.26
C TYR A 66 0.03 3.16 -14.98
N SER A 67 1.02 2.75 -15.78
CA SER A 67 1.04 1.45 -16.44
C SER A 67 1.44 0.34 -15.45
N TRP A 68 0.50 -0.07 -14.60
CA TRP A 68 0.70 -1.17 -13.65
C TRP A 68 1.06 -2.49 -14.33
N GLY A 69 0.52 -2.73 -15.53
CA GLY A 69 0.86 -3.90 -16.34
C GLY A 69 2.33 -3.95 -16.74
N SER A 70 2.91 -2.82 -17.16
CA SER A 70 4.35 -2.74 -17.47
C SER A 70 5.19 -2.85 -16.20
N ALA A 71 4.74 -2.23 -15.09
CA ALA A 71 5.46 -2.30 -13.82
C ALA A 71 5.56 -3.75 -13.32
N ALA A 72 4.48 -4.53 -13.39
CA ALA A 72 4.44 -5.93 -12.96
C ALA A 72 5.31 -6.89 -13.79
N LEU A 73 5.67 -6.50 -15.01
CA LEU A 73 6.52 -7.29 -15.91
C LEU A 73 8.02 -6.99 -15.77
N ALA A 74 8.39 -5.91 -15.08
CA ALA A 74 9.75 -5.38 -15.00
C ALA A 74 10.59 -5.97 -13.86
#